data_AF-H8ZEC5-F1
#
_entry.id   AF-H8ZEC5-F1
#
_cell.length_a   1.000
_cell.length_b   1.000
_cell.length_c   1.000
_cell.angle_alpha   90.00
_cell.angle_beta   90.00
_cell.angle_gamma   90.00
#
_symmetry.space_group_name_H-M   'P 1'
#
loop_
_entity.id
_entity.type
_entity.pdbx_description
1 polymer ?
#
loop_
_entity_poly.entity_id
_entity_poly.type
_entity_poly.pdbx_seq_one_letter_code
_entity_poly.pdbx_strand_id
1 'polypeptide(L)'
;MNSTEDYARVLLTKSLTSLVYVPIEEIHNEVVKVAEKITNHPSLELFPNEFISLISLLNQRPSYFLIISIFQILSAIKLTNEQISVLLTCYHRQMPTEGEYSLINWSFLETPISIKRNFIRLIGNIVLNHKIPKGEPAEGICTSFDVVQILFFLFDDENKLVRLKSYKYACKIIRREKNTWSPEEKKKYRRLVRNFGKEGIKVLKNEHKAKKQMKEYVKIKKLVVESFVKIKIRLGRSMRKSNSTIRISISQNRQVKKKQNTKKELKVIRKNTVIYIQKEEKVVLEVLNQDEVIGKIRIS
;
A
#
# COMPACT_ATOMS: atom_id res chain seq x y z
N MET A 1 14.40 -11.83 -38.83
CA MET A 1 14.48 -12.60 -37.57
C MET A 1 13.64 -11.86 -36.56
N ASN A 2 12.45 -12.38 -36.20
CA ASN A 2 11.68 -11.79 -35.10
C ASN A 2 12.36 -12.18 -33.80
N SER A 3 12.74 -11.19 -33.02
CA SER A 3 13.36 -11.39 -31.72
C SER A 3 12.39 -12.12 -30.77
N THR A 4 12.92 -12.77 -29.73
CA THR A 4 12.11 -13.40 -28.67
C THR A 4 11.13 -12.40 -28.03
N GLU A 5 11.47 -11.10 -28.06
CA GLU A 5 10.61 -10.00 -27.60
C GLU A 5 9.43 -9.75 -28.55
N ASP A 6 9.61 -9.84 -29.86
CA ASP A 6 8.53 -9.69 -30.85
C ASP A 6 7.48 -10.80 -30.68
N TYR A 7 7.93 -12.03 -30.41
CA TYR A 7 7.04 -13.15 -30.13
C TYR A 7 6.27 -12.96 -28.81
N ALA A 8 6.95 -12.54 -27.74
CA ALA A 8 6.32 -12.25 -26.46
C ALA A 8 5.28 -11.11 -26.57
N ARG A 9 5.58 -10.08 -27.38
CA ARG A 9 4.68 -8.97 -27.68
C ARG A 9 3.40 -9.41 -28.41
N VAL A 10 3.54 -10.23 -29.45
CA VAL A 10 2.40 -10.77 -30.21
C VAL A 10 1.51 -11.62 -29.31
N LEU A 11 2.11 -12.46 -28.46
CA LEU A 11 1.35 -13.26 -27.48
C LEU A 11 0.64 -12.39 -26.44
N LEU A 12 1.28 -11.34 -25.94
CA LEU A 12 0.67 -10.42 -24.99
C LEU A 12 -0.52 -9.69 -25.62
N THR A 13 -0.36 -9.21 -26.86
CA THR A 13 -1.41 -8.53 -27.63
C THR A 13 -2.62 -9.44 -27.80
N LYS A 14 -2.42 -10.67 -28.28
CA LYS A 14 -3.48 -11.67 -28.42
C LYS A 14 -4.16 -11.97 -27.09
N SER A 15 -3.38 -12.11 -26.02
CA SER A 15 -3.93 -12.42 -24.70
C SER A 15 -4.82 -11.27 -24.21
N LEU A 16 -4.38 -10.02 -24.32
CA LEU A 16 -5.11 -8.84 -23.84
C LEU A 16 -6.36 -8.53 -24.66
N THR A 17 -6.29 -8.61 -25.99
CA THR A 17 -7.44 -8.32 -26.87
C THR A 17 -8.49 -9.42 -26.82
N SER A 18 -8.10 -10.67 -26.51
CA SER A 18 -9.05 -11.77 -26.36
C SER A 18 -9.78 -11.77 -25.01
N LEU A 19 -9.26 -11.10 -23.97
CA LEU A 19 -9.86 -11.08 -22.61
C LEU A 19 -11.35 -10.68 -22.61
N VAL A 20 -11.76 -9.79 -23.51
CA VAL A 20 -13.15 -9.31 -23.60
C VAL A 20 -14.12 -10.46 -23.96
N TYR A 21 -13.64 -11.47 -24.68
CA TYR A 21 -14.43 -12.61 -25.16
C TYR A 21 -14.36 -13.84 -24.24
N VAL A 22 -13.44 -13.87 -23.26
CA VAL A 22 -13.28 -15.02 -22.34
C VAL A 22 -14.51 -15.15 -21.43
N PRO A 23 -15.01 -16.36 -21.11
CA PRO A 23 -16.09 -16.56 -20.13
C PRO A 23 -15.73 -16.01 -18.74
N ILE A 24 -16.74 -15.59 -17.95
CA ILE A 24 -16.50 -14.95 -16.64
C ILE A 24 -15.85 -15.91 -15.63
N GLU A 25 -16.10 -17.21 -15.78
CA GLU A 25 -15.57 -18.29 -14.96
C GLU A 25 -14.06 -18.45 -15.16
N GLU A 26 -13.58 -18.17 -16.37
CA GLU A 26 -12.18 -18.38 -16.79
C GLU A 26 -11.37 -17.08 -16.79
N ILE A 27 -12.03 -15.91 -16.81
CA ILE A 27 -11.37 -14.60 -16.95
C ILE A 27 -10.31 -14.38 -15.87
N HIS A 28 -10.52 -14.90 -14.66
CA HIS A 28 -9.56 -14.77 -13.58
C HIS A 28 -8.22 -15.39 -13.96
N ASN A 29 -8.25 -16.65 -14.41
CA ASN A 29 -7.04 -17.40 -14.73
C ASN A 29 -6.30 -16.74 -15.90
N GLU A 30 -7.04 -16.29 -16.91
CA GLU A 30 -6.45 -15.60 -18.07
C GLU A 30 -5.82 -14.25 -17.69
N VAL A 31 -6.49 -13.46 -16.84
CA VAL A 31 -5.93 -12.19 -16.35
C VAL A 31 -4.67 -12.43 -15.49
N VAL A 32 -4.62 -13.50 -14.70
CA VAL A 32 -3.41 -13.88 -13.93
C VAL A 32 -2.27 -14.26 -14.86
N LYS A 33 -2.52 -15.10 -15.87
CA LYS A 33 -1.52 -15.47 -16.89
C LYS A 33 -0.98 -14.22 -17.61
N VAL A 34 -1.86 -13.28 -17.95
CA VAL A 34 -1.47 -11.99 -18.55
C VAL A 34 -0.61 -11.18 -17.60
N ALA A 35 -1.00 -11.07 -16.33
CA ALA A 35 -0.24 -10.36 -15.32
C ALA A 35 1.16 -10.95 -15.11
N GLU A 36 1.29 -12.29 -15.10
CA GLU A 36 2.58 -12.99 -15.01
C GLU A 36 3.48 -12.70 -16.21
N LYS A 37 2.93 -12.78 -17.42
CA LYS A 37 3.65 -12.42 -18.67
C LYS A 37 4.17 -10.99 -18.61
N ILE A 38 3.34 -10.05 -18.16
CA ILE A 38 3.72 -8.64 -17.99
C ILE A 38 4.84 -8.46 -16.97
N THR A 39 4.76 -9.14 -15.82
CA THR A 39 5.80 -9.03 -14.80
C THR A 39 7.16 -9.52 -15.28
N ASN A 40 7.17 -10.45 -16.24
CA ASN A 40 8.40 -10.95 -16.87
C ASN A 40 8.92 -10.01 -17.98
N HIS A 41 8.11 -9.06 -18.45
CA HIS A 41 8.46 -8.11 -19.52
C HIS A 41 8.03 -6.67 -19.18
N PRO A 42 8.62 -6.05 -18.13
CA PRO A 42 8.17 -4.75 -17.61
C PRO A 42 8.45 -3.56 -18.54
N SER A 43 9.27 -3.73 -19.57
CA SER A 43 9.61 -2.70 -20.56
C SER A 43 8.55 -2.53 -21.66
N LEU A 44 7.60 -3.46 -21.80
CA LEU A 44 6.60 -3.41 -22.85
C LEU A 44 5.65 -2.22 -22.64
N GLU A 45 5.33 -1.52 -23.72
CA GLU A 45 4.29 -0.49 -23.75
C GLU A 45 2.96 -1.13 -24.14
N LEU A 46 1.88 -0.64 -23.51
CA LEU A 46 0.53 -1.08 -23.83
C LEU A 46 0.04 -0.33 -25.07
N PHE A 47 -0.30 -1.05 -26.14
CA PHE A 47 -0.88 -0.43 -27.33
C PHE A 47 -2.32 0.06 -27.05
N PRO A 48 -2.82 1.06 -27.80
CA PRO A 48 -4.15 1.62 -27.59
C PRO A 48 -5.27 0.57 -27.56
N ASN A 49 -5.26 -0.39 -28.48
CA ASN A 49 -6.26 -1.47 -28.56
C ASN A 49 -6.27 -2.39 -27.33
N GLU A 50 -5.11 -2.69 -26.75
CA GLU A 50 -5.00 -3.49 -25.51
C GLU A 50 -5.50 -2.71 -24.30
N PHE A 51 -5.19 -1.42 -24.23
CA PHE A 51 -5.71 -0.54 -23.21
C PHE A 51 -7.23 -0.43 -23.28
N ILE A 52 -7.78 -0.21 -24.48
CA ILE A 52 -9.22 -0.21 -24.72
C ILE A 52 -9.85 -1.54 -24.30
N SER A 53 -9.21 -2.68 -24.58
CA SER A 53 -9.71 -4.00 -24.17
C SER A 53 -9.81 -4.13 -22.65
N LEU A 54 -8.79 -3.65 -21.90
CA LEU A 54 -8.82 -3.64 -20.43
C LEU A 54 -9.88 -2.68 -19.88
N ILE A 55 -10.05 -1.50 -20.48
CA ILE A 55 -11.07 -0.53 -20.09
C ILE A 55 -12.49 -1.06 -20.38
N SER A 56 -12.71 -1.64 -21.56
CA SER A 56 -13.98 -2.28 -21.93
C SER A 56 -14.36 -3.37 -20.93
N LEU A 57 -13.38 -4.19 -20.53
CA LEU A 57 -13.58 -5.23 -19.54
C LEU A 57 -13.96 -4.68 -18.15
N LEU A 58 -13.39 -3.54 -17.74
CA LEU A 58 -13.78 -2.86 -16.50
C LEU A 58 -15.25 -2.39 -16.53
N ASN A 59 -15.73 -1.91 -17.68
CA ASN A 59 -17.08 -1.38 -17.82
C ASN A 59 -18.14 -2.48 -17.97
N GLN A 60 -17.83 -3.52 -18.74
CA GLN A 60 -18.80 -4.58 -19.06
C GLN A 60 -19.01 -5.56 -17.90
N ARG A 61 -18.00 -5.77 -17.05
CA ARG A 61 -18.00 -6.87 -16.08
C ARG A 61 -17.48 -6.40 -14.70
N PRO A 62 -18.31 -5.77 -13.86
CA PRO A 62 -17.88 -5.23 -12.57
C PRO A 62 -17.70 -6.34 -11.51
N SER A 63 -16.75 -7.25 -11.72
CA SER A 63 -16.26 -8.16 -10.67
C SER A 63 -15.13 -7.48 -9.90
N TYR A 64 -15.27 -7.41 -8.57
CA TYR A 64 -14.26 -6.77 -7.73
C TYR A 64 -12.89 -7.41 -7.85
N PHE A 65 -12.88 -8.72 -8.06
CA PHE A 65 -11.66 -9.47 -8.32
C PHE A 65 -11.01 -9.00 -9.63
N LEU A 66 -11.80 -8.95 -10.71
CA LEU A 66 -11.34 -8.57 -12.05
C LEU A 66 -10.76 -7.15 -12.07
N ILE A 67 -11.47 -6.21 -11.45
CA ILE A 67 -11.03 -4.80 -11.34
C ILE A 67 -9.68 -4.71 -10.62
N ILE A 68 -9.51 -5.42 -9.51
CA ILE A 68 -8.25 -5.42 -8.76
C ILE A 68 -7.11 -5.98 -9.61
N SER A 69 -7.36 -7.03 -10.39
CA SER A 69 -6.35 -7.66 -11.25
C SER A 69 -5.97 -6.75 -12.43
N ILE A 70 -6.93 -6.06 -13.04
CA ILE A 70 -6.67 -5.05 -14.07
C ILE A 70 -5.82 -3.90 -13.49
N PHE A 71 -6.09 -3.46 -12.26
CA PHE A 71 -5.24 -2.45 -11.60
C PHE A 71 -3.81 -2.93 -11.35
N GLN A 72 -3.60 -4.23 -11.11
CA GLN A 72 -2.26 -4.80 -10.95
C GLN A 72 -1.52 -4.79 -12.29
N ILE A 73 -2.18 -5.20 -13.37
CA ILE A 73 -1.69 -5.14 -14.75
C ILE A 73 -1.26 -3.69 -15.10
N LEU A 74 -2.16 -2.72 -14.95
CA LEU A 74 -1.88 -1.31 -15.24
C LEU A 74 -0.77 -0.70 -14.36
N SER A 75 -0.57 -1.26 -13.16
CA SER A 75 0.52 -0.85 -12.26
C SER A 75 1.89 -1.39 -12.67
N ALA A 76 1.94 -2.45 -13.48
CA ALA A 76 3.17 -3.17 -13.83
C ALA A 76 3.74 -2.79 -15.22
N ILE A 77 2.89 -2.41 -16.17
CA ILE A 77 3.27 -2.03 -17.56
C ILE A 77 3.68 -0.56 -17.63
N LYS A 78 4.27 -0.07 -18.72
CA LYS A 78 4.39 1.37 -19.03
C LYS A 78 3.13 1.91 -19.74
N LEU A 79 2.54 2.99 -19.23
CA LEU A 79 1.36 3.65 -19.81
C LEU A 79 1.77 4.97 -20.44
N THR A 80 1.14 5.33 -21.55
CA THR A 80 1.32 6.64 -22.19
C THR A 80 0.58 7.74 -21.41
N ASN A 81 0.92 9.01 -21.65
CA ASN A 81 0.22 10.13 -21.00
C ASN A 81 -1.24 10.19 -21.36
N GLU A 82 -1.58 9.84 -22.60
CA GLU A 82 -2.95 9.76 -23.07
C GLU A 82 -3.74 8.71 -22.27
N GLN A 83 -3.20 7.51 -22.11
CA GLN A 83 -3.81 6.45 -21.29
C GLN A 83 -3.94 6.86 -19.82
N ILE A 84 -2.93 7.55 -19.27
CA ILE A 84 -2.98 8.09 -17.90
C ILE A 84 -4.05 9.18 -17.80
N SER A 85 -4.13 10.06 -18.79
CA SER A 85 -5.17 11.10 -18.86
C SER A 85 -6.55 10.44 -18.90
N VAL A 86 -6.79 9.46 -19.77
CA VAL A 86 -8.06 8.71 -19.81
C VAL A 86 -8.40 8.09 -18.45
N LEU A 87 -7.42 7.48 -17.77
CA LEU A 87 -7.62 6.91 -16.43
C LEU A 87 -7.94 7.95 -15.35
N LEU A 88 -7.49 9.21 -15.48
CA LEU A 88 -7.63 10.22 -14.42
C LEU A 88 -8.69 11.28 -14.70
N THR A 89 -8.88 11.68 -15.96
CA THR A 89 -9.81 12.72 -16.43
C THR A 89 -11.26 12.37 -16.09
N CYS A 90 -11.58 11.07 -16.00
CA CYS A 90 -12.93 10.60 -15.69
C CYS A 90 -13.39 10.76 -14.22
N TYR A 91 -12.56 11.27 -13.29
CA TYR A 91 -12.97 11.48 -11.89
C TYR A 91 -13.51 12.90 -11.61
N HIS A 92 -13.30 13.87 -12.51
CA HIS A 92 -13.59 15.29 -12.27
C HIS A 92 -14.98 15.79 -12.72
N ARG A 93 -15.93 14.92 -13.05
CA ARG A 93 -17.31 15.29 -13.51
C ARG A 93 -17.38 16.21 -14.75
N GLN A 94 -16.27 16.47 -15.43
CA GLN A 94 -16.28 17.00 -16.79
C GLN A 94 -15.80 15.89 -17.71
N MET A 95 -16.76 15.06 -18.13
CA MET A 95 -16.57 14.11 -19.22
C MET A 95 -16.10 14.90 -20.45
N PRO A 96 -14.99 14.54 -21.10
CA PRO A 96 -14.77 15.01 -22.47
C PRO A 96 -15.96 14.51 -23.30
N THR A 97 -16.63 15.43 -23.97
CA THR A 97 -17.90 15.18 -24.67
C THR A 97 -17.74 14.26 -25.88
N GLU A 98 -16.52 14.05 -26.40
CA GLU A 98 -16.26 13.21 -27.58
C GLU A 98 -14.86 12.56 -27.54
N GLY A 99 -14.73 11.34 -28.09
CA GLY A 99 -13.47 10.60 -28.25
C GLY A 99 -13.62 9.08 -28.12
N GLU A 100 -12.71 8.32 -28.76
CA GLU A 100 -12.67 6.83 -28.77
C GLU A 100 -12.51 6.21 -27.36
N TYR A 101 -12.15 7.01 -26.36
CA TYR A 101 -11.94 6.60 -24.96
C TYR A 101 -13.06 7.03 -24.02
N SER A 102 -14.20 7.49 -24.56
CA SER A 102 -15.38 7.79 -23.76
C SER A 102 -15.86 6.53 -23.03
N LEU A 103 -16.19 6.70 -21.74
CA LEU A 103 -16.74 5.71 -20.80
C LEU A 103 -15.67 4.87 -20.07
N ILE A 104 -15.08 5.37 -18.97
CA ILE A 104 -14.80 4.51 -17.80
C ILE A 104 -15.92 4.77 -16.80
N ASN A 105 -16.76 3.77 -16.54
CA ASN A 105 -17.79 3.86 -15.51
C ASN A 105 -17.17 3.65 -14.13
N TRP A 106 -16.86 4.75 -13.44
CA TRP A 106 -16.27 4.73 -12.10
C TRP A 106 -17.24 4.32 -10.98
N SER A 107 -18.48 3.92 -11.26
CA SER A 107 -19.42 3.39 -10.27
C SER A 107 -18.83 2.22 -9.47
N PHE A 108 -17.83 1.50 -9.99
CA PHE A 108 -17.14 0.46 -9.22
C PHE A 108 -16.34 1.00 -8.01
N LEU A 109 -16.05 2.31 -7.95
CA LEU A 109 -15.49 2.94 -6.76
C LEU A 109 -16.55 3.16 -5.68
N GLU A 110 -17.84 2.93 -5.92
CA GLU A 110 -18.89 3.23 -4.95
C GLU A 110 -18.98 2.21 -3.81
N THR A 111 -18.45 0.98 -3.93
CA THR A 111 -18.77 -0.08 -2.95
C THR A 111 -17.60 -0.79 -2.24
N PRO A 112 -16.51 -1.30 -2.87
CA PRO A 112 -15.50 -2.02 -2.08
C PRO A 112 -14.31 -1.18 -1.64
N ILE A 113 -14.05 -1.18 -0.33
CA ILE A 113 -12.83 -0.64 0.29
C ILE A 113 -11.56 -1.21 -0.37
N SER A 114 -11.60 -2.49 -0.79
CA SER A 114 -10.49 -3.15 -1.48
C SER A 114 -10.19 -2.51 -2.84
N ILE A 115 -11.21 -2.21 -3.64
CA ILE A 115 -11.07 -1.56 -4.95
C ILE A 115 -10.55 -0.15 -4.79
N LYS A 116 -11.20 0.69 -3.97
CA LYS A 116 -10.73 2.06 -3.67
C LYS A 116 -9.26 2.06 -3.26
N ARG A 117 -8.86 1.13 -2.40
CA ARG A 117 -7.46 0.99 -1.97
C ARG A 117 -6.54 0.61 -3.12
N ASN A 118 -6.93 -0.29 -4.02
CA ASN A 118 -6.08 -0.68 -5.16
C ASN A 118 -6.01 0.44 -6.20
N PHE A 119 -7.10 1.17 -6.44
CA PHE A 119 -7.11 2.38 -7.26
C PHE A 119 -6.13 3.44 -6.72
N ILE A 120 -6.20 3.78 -5.43
CA ILE A 120 -5.22 4.69 -4.79
C ILE A 120 -3.77 4.23 -4.99
N ARG A 121 -3.54 2.91 -4.95
CA ARG A 121 -2.19 2.36 -5.20
C ARG A 121 -1.78 2.53 -6.66
N LEU A 122 -2.66 2.25 -7.61
CA LEU A 122 -2.42 2.42 -9.04
C LEU A 122 -2.03 3.87 -9.34
N ILE A 123 -2.93 4.82 -9.07
CA ILE A 123 -2.69 6.25 -9.40
C ILE A 123 -1.47 6.81 -8.66
N GLY A 124 -1.27 6.40 -7.41
CA GLY A 124 -0.11 6.81 -6.63
C GLY A 124 1.20 6.24 -7.16
N ASN A 125 1.19 5.01 -7.69
CA ASN A 125 2.37 4.38 -8.28
C ASN A 125 2.68 4.94 -9.68
N ILE A 126 1.67 5.32 -10.47
CA ILE A 126 1.87 5.98 -11.78
C ILE A 126 2.80 7.21 -11.63
N VAL A 127 2.55 8.05 -10.62
CA VAL A 127 3.42 9.20 -10.33
C VAL A 127 4.76 8.79 -9.73
N LEU A 128 4.75 7.93 -8.71
CA LEU A 128 5.94 7.62 -7.93
C LEU A 128 6.94 6.69 -8.64
N ASN A 129 6.52 5.94 -9.64
CA ASN A 129 7.41 5.07 -10.42
C ASN A 129 7.83 5.72 -11.77
N HIS A 130 7.40 6.97 -12.01
CA HIS A 130 7.58 7.76 -13.22
C HIS A 130 6.93 7.18 -14.50
N LYS A 131 5.82 7.83 -14.89
CA LYS A 131 5.24 7.80 -16.24
C LYS A 131 4.63 9.15 -16.68
N ILE A 132 4.71 10.20 -15.86
CA ILE A 132 4.15 11.52 -16.18
C ILE A 132 5.30 12.45 -16.58
N PRO A 133 5.21 13.23 -17.67
CA PRO A 133 6.28 14.11 -18.11
C PRO A 133 6.47 15.23 -17.10
N LYS A 134 7.72 15.68 -16.97
CA LYS A 134 8.06 16.88 -16.21
C LYS A 134 8.13 18.03 -17.22
N GLY A 135 7.23 19.00 -17.13
CA GLY A 135 7.22 20.16 -18.03
C GLY A 135 5.85 20.83 -18.06
N GLU A 136 5.78 22.05 -18.60
CA GLU A 136 4.51 22.74 -18.81
C GLU A 136 3.59 21.86 -19.66
N PRO A 137 2.35 21.61 -19.20
CA PRO A 137 1.45 20.75 -19.92
C PRO A 137 1.03 21.46 -21.21
N ALA A 138 1.33 20.86 -22.37
CA ALA A 138 0.44 21.02 -23.51
C ALA A 138 -0.99 20.63 -23.06
N GLU A 139 -2.01 21.25 -23.66
CA GLU A 139 -3.40 20.95 -23.32
C GLU A 139 -3.66 19.43 -23.34
N GLY A 140 -4.25 18.91 -22.26
CA GLY A 140 -4.58 17.48 -22.13
C GLY A 140 -3.55 16.59 -21.42
N ILE A 141 -2.38 17.12 -21.00
CA ILE A 141 -1.39 16.33 -20.24
C ILE A 141 -1.76 16.27 -18.75
N CYS A 142 -2.00 15.05 -18.25
CA CYS A 142 -2.14 14.79 -16.83
C CYS A 142 -0.84 15.08 -16.07
N THR A 143 -0.89 15.86 -14.99
CA THR A 143 0.25 16.16 -14.12
C THR A 143 0.21 15.41 -12.79
N SER A 144 1.32 15.45 -12.05
CA SER A 144 1.36 14.93 -10.67
C SER A 144 0.42 15.67 -9.72
N PHE A 145 0.01 16.90 -10.05
CA PHE A 145 -0.96 17.66 -9.27
C PHE A 145 -2.37 17.08 -9.41
N ASP A 146 -2.79 16.68 -10.62
CA ASP A 146 -4.12 16.08 -10.86
C ASP A 146 -4.34 14.83 -10.00
N VAL A 147 -3.30 13.98 -9.90
CA VAL A 147 -3.32 12.81 -9.00
C VAL A 147 -3.49 13.24 -7.54
N VAL A 148 -2.82 14.32 -7.11
CA VAL A 148 -3.00 14.86 -5.76
C VAL A 148 -4.43 15.37 -5.56
N GLN A 149 -5.05 16.02 -6.54
CA GLN A 149 -6.45 16.45 -6.45
C GLN A 149 -7.39 15.27 -6.23
N ILE A 150 -7.26 14.20 -7.01
CA ILE A 150 -8.03 12.96 -6.85
C ILE A 150 -7.84 12.39 -5.44
N LEU A 151 -6.59 12.32 -4.96
CA LEU A 151 -6.30 11.81 -3.61
C LEU A 151 -6.88 12.68 -2.50
N PHE A 152 -6.98 14.00 -2.70
CA PHE A 152 -7.61 14.94 -1.77
C PHE A 152 -9.11 14.70 -1.64
N PHE A 153 -9.83 14.42 -2.72
CA PHE A 153 -11.25 14.05 -2.62
C PHE A 153 -11.46 12.81 -1.74
N LEU A 154 -10.51 11.87 -1.77
CA LEU A 154 -10.56 10.65 -0.95
C LEU A 154 -10.10 10.88 0.50
N PHE A 155 -9.83 12.12 0.92
CA PHE A 155 -9.53 12.44 2.33
C PHE A 155 -10.78 12.47 3.21
N ASP A 156 -11.96 12.70 2.62
CA ASP A 156 -13.24 12.72 3.34
C ASP A 156 -14.01 11.39 3.25
N ASP A 157 -13.44 10.38 2.59
CA ASP A 157 -14.07 9.05 2.47
C ASP A 157 -14.40 8.48 3.87
N GLU A 158 -15.60 7.94 4.08
CA GLU A 158 -16.01 7.42 5.40
C GLU A 158 -15.02 6.39 5.95
N ASN A 159 -14.40 5.60 5.06
CA ASN A 159 -13.50 4.55 5.45
C ASN A 159 -12.08 5.06 5.80
N LYS A 160 -11.70 4.88 7.06
CA LYS A 160 -10.36 5.21 7.59
C LYS A 160 -9.20 4.57 6.80
N LEU A 161 -9.35 3.36 6.27
CA LEU A 161 -8.27 2.71 5.50
C LEU A 161 -8.05 3.37 4.15
N VAL A 162 -9.11 3.88 3.53
CA VAL A 162 -9.07 4.62 2.26
C VAL A 162 -8.40 5.97 2.50
N ARG A 163 -8.96 6.80 3.39
CA ARG A 163 -8.38 8.11 3.75
C ARG A 163 -6.91 8.07 4.10
N LEU A 164 -6.51 7.15 4.99
CA LEU A 164 -5.11 7.02 5.39
C LEU A 164 -4.18 6.52 4.28
N LYS A 165 -4.70 5.76 3.31
CA LYS A 165 -3.93 5.34 2.13
C LYS A 165 -3.78 6.51 1.17
N SER A 166 -4.86 7.26 0.90
CA SER A 166 -4.85 8.46 0.08
C SER A 166 -3.88 9.50 0.63
N TYR A 167 -3.99 9.83 1.92
CA TYR A 167 -3.11 10.75 2.62
C TYR A 167 -1.64 10.34 2.51
N LYS A 168 -1.34 9.05 2.68
CA LYS A 168 0.03 8.53 2.56
C LYS A 168 0.60 8.79 1.16
N TYR A 169 -0.16 8.51 0.11
CA TYR A 169 0.31 8.69 -1.27
C TYR A 169 0.41 10.17 -1.64
N ALA A 170 -0.59 10.98 -1.30
CA ALA A 170 -0.55 12.43 -1.52
C ALA A 170 0.69 13.04 -0.85
N CYS A 171 0.95 12.72 0.41
CA CYS A 171 2.15 13.20 1.12
C CYS A 171 3.47 12.80 0.46
N LYS A 172 3.52 11.62 -0.17
CA LYS A 172 4.72 11.15 -0.88
C LYS A 172 4.92 11.92 -2.18
N ILE A 173 3.85 12.09 -2.95
CA ILE A 173 3.88 12.82 -4.23
C ILE A 173 4.23 14.28 -3.97
N ILE A 174 3.54 14.95 -3.05
CA ILE A 174 3.80 16.34 -2.67
C ILE A 174 5.27 16.53 -2.25
N ARG A 175 5.83 15.61 -1.44
CA ARG A 175 7.23 15.72 -1.03
C ARG A 175 8.23 15.63 -2.18
N ARG A 176 7.89 14.88 -3.23
CA ARG A 176 8.77 14.64 -4.38
C ARG A 176 8.60 15.71 -5.46
N GLU A 177 7.36 16.06 -5.78
CA GLU A 177 7.02 16.82 -6.99
C GLU A 177 6.54 18.25 -6.72
N LYS A 178 6.25 18.65 -5.47
CA LYS A 178 5.69 20.00 -5.21
C LYS A 178 6.57 21.14 -5.75
N ASN A 179 7.89 20.94 -5.80
CA ASN A 179 8.80 21.97 -6.29
C ASN A 179 8.76 22.09 -7.82
N THR A 180 8.47 21.01 -8.53
CA THR A 180 8.36 20.96 -10.00
C THR A 180 7.02 21.51 -10.50
N TRP A 181 6.04 21.73 -9.60
CA TRP A 181 4.75 22.31 -9.95
C TRP A 181 4.82 23.77 -10.38
N SER A 182 3.93 24.14 -11.30
CA SER A 182 3.77 25.52 -11.76
C SER A 182 3.28 26.45 -10.64
N PRO A 183 3.44 27.78 -10.79
CA PRO A 183 2.85 28.75 -9.85
C PRO A 183 1.33 28.58 -9.67
N GLU A 184 0.61 28.27 -10.74
CA GLU A 184 -0.85 28.03 -10.76
C GLU A 184 -1.20 26.76 -9.97
N GLU A 185 -0.49 25.66 -10.20
CA GLU A 185 -0.67 24.40 -9.44
C GLU A 185 -0.40 24.62 -7.95
N LYS A 186 0.67 25.34 -7.60
CA LYS A 186 0.96 25.72 -6.21
C LYS A 186 -0.14 26.58 -5.61
N LYS A 187 -0.76 27.47 -6.39
CA LYS A 187 -1.93 28.28 -5.96
C LYS A 187 -3.17 27.41 -5.76
N LYS A 188 -3.48 26.50 -6.69
CA LYS A 188 -4.58 25.53 -6.59
C LYS A 188 -4.40 24.60 -5.38
N TYR A 189 -3.20 24.07 -5.15
CA TYR A 189 -2.87 23.27 -3.97
C TYR A 189 -3.13 24.02 -2.65
N ARG A 190 -2.70 25.29 -2.56
CA ARG A 190 -2.96 26.12 -1.36
C ARG A 190 -4.47 26.30 -1.12
N ARG A 191 -5.27 26.47 -2.18
CA ARG A 191 -6.74 26.55 -2.07
C ARG A 191 -7.34 25.21 -1.61
N LEU A 192 -6.91 24.09 -2.18
CA LEU A 192 -7.37 22.75 -1.77
C LEU A 192 -7.12 22.49 -0.27
N VAL A 193 -5.90 22.78 0.20
CA VAL A 193 -5.52 22.65 1.61
C VAL A 193 -6.37 23.56 2.52
N ARG A 194 -6.68 24.78 2.06
CA ARG A 194 -7.53 25.72 2.80
C ARG A 194 -8.98 25.22 2.89
N ASN A 195 -9.55 24.78 1.77
CA ASN A 195 -10.93 24.33 1.68
C ASN A 195 -11.18 23.06 2.51
N PHE A 196 -10.23 22.12 2.49
CA PHE A 196 -10.32 20.91 3.31
C PHE A 196 -10.16 21.20 4.82
N GLY A 197 -9.50 22.31 5.18
CA GLY A 197 -9.36 22.75 6.55
C GLY A 197 -8.14 22.19 7.28
N LYS A 198 -7.53 23.04 8.12
CA LYS A 198 -6.32 22.70 8.89
C LYS A 198 -6.57 21.57 9.90
N GLU A 199 -7.78 21.50 10.46
CA GLU A 199 -8.16 20.50 11.45
C GLU A 199 -8.25 19.10 10.85
N GLY A 200 -8.89 18.96 9.68
CA GLY A 200 -8.95 17.68 8.96
C GLY A 200 -7.56 17.14 8.64
N ILE A 201 -6.64 18.01 8.18
CA ILE A 201 -5.25 17.63 7.91
C ILE A 201 -4.54 17.19 9.18
N LYS A 202 -4.78 17.88 10.30
CA LYS A 202 -4.21 17.55 11.61
C LYS A 202 -4.69 16.16 12.07
N VAL A 203 -5.98 15.86 11.91
CA VAL A 203 -6.55 14.54 12.21
C VAL A 203 -5.88 13.45 11.37
N LEU A 204 -5.86 13.60 10.03
CA LEU A 204 -5.23 12.62 9.14
C LEU A 204 -3.74 12.40 9.46
N LYS A 205 -3.01 13.48 9.76
CA LYS A 205 -1.60 13.42 10.18
C LYS A 205 -1.43 12.61 11.46
N ASN A 206 -2.26 12.87 12.47
CA ASN A 206 -2.22 12.18 13.76
C ASN A 206 -2.58 10.70 13.61
N GLU A 207 -3.62 10.39 12.87
CA GLU A 207 -4.02 9.01 12.59
C GLU A 207 -2.96 8.25 11.79
N HIS A 208 -2.31 8.90 10.82
CA HIS A 208 -1.21 8.31 10.06
C HIS A 208 0.00 8.01 10.96
N LYS A 209 0.35 8.95 11.86
CA LYS A 209 1.40 8.75 12.87
C LYS A 209 1.08 7.60 13.81
N ALA A 210 -0.13 7.56 14.37
CA ALA A 210 -0.58 6.48 15.24
C ALA A 210 -0.52 5.11 14.55
N LYS A 211 -0.92 5.04 13.27
CA LYS A 211 -0.81 3.82 12.46
C LYS A 211 0.65 3.39 12.23
N LYS A 212 1.59 4.34 12.11
CA LYS A 212 3.02 4.03 12.00
C LYS A 212 3.58 3.51 13.32
N GLN A 213 3.26 4.16 14.44
CA GLN A 213 3.60 3.69 15.78
C GLN A 213 3.03 2.29 16.05
N MET A 214 1.80 2.01 15.63
CA MET A 214 1.21 0.67 15.70
C MET A 214 1.87 -0.38 14.78
N LYS A 215 2.80 -0.02 13.90
CA LYS A 215 3.63 -1.02 13.21
C LYS A 215 4.89 -1.36 13.98
N GLU A 216 5.40 -0.38 14.73
CA GLU A 216 6.67 -0.40 15.46
C GLU A 216 6.47 -0.75 16.95
N TYR A 217 5.23 -0.79 17.46
CA TYR A 217 4.98 -1.05 18.87
C TYR A 217 5.36 -2.47 19.31
N VAL A 218 5.82 -2.55 20.55
CA VAL A 218 5.85 -3.76 21.37
C VAL A 218 4.91 -3.56 22.54
N LYS A 219 3.98 -4.50 22.75
CA LYS A 219 3.11 -4.49 23.93
C LYS A 219 3.42 -5.70 24.79
N ILE A 220 3.88 -5.45 26.00
CA ILE A 220 4.12 -6.48 27.02
C ILE A 220 3.00 -6.36 28.05
N LYS A 221 2.25 -7.44 28.26
CA LYS A 221 1.22 -7.55 29.32
C LYS A 221 1.62 -8.63 30.31
N LYS A 222 1.52 -8.31 31.60
CA LYS A 222 1.67 -9.26 32.71
C LYS A 222 0.29 -9.65 33.21
N LEU A 223 0.08 -10.94 33.46
CA LEU A 223 -1.06 -11.49 34.18
C LEU A 223 -0.51 -12.46 35.22
N VAL A 224 -0.93 -12.29 36.48
CA VAL A 224 -0.53 -13.17 37.58
C VAL A 224 -1.57 -14.29 37.69
N VAL A 225 -1.14 -15.55 37.68
CA VAL A 225 -2.01 -16.73 37.75
C VAL A 225 -1.42 -17.72 38.75
N GLU A 226 -2.08 -17.91 39.90
CA GLU A 226 -1.72 -18.89 40.94
C GLU A 226 -0.21 -18.98 41.24
N SER A 227 0.52 -19.91 40.64
CA SER A 227 1.95 -20.18 40.84
C SER A 227 2.88 -19.54 39.79
N PHE A 228 2.33 -18.95 38.72
CA PHE A 228 3.09 -18.38 37.62
C PHE A 228 2.68 -16.95 37.25
N VAL A 229 3.58 -16.26 36.57
CA VAL A 229 3.35 -15.00 35.90
C VAL A 229 3.33 -15.26 34.39
N LYS A 230 2.16 -15.04 33.79
CA LYS A 230 1.97 -15.12 32.33
C LYS A 230 2.29 -13.78 31.70
N ILE A 231 3.29 -13.75 30.82
CA ILE A 231 3.69 -12.58 30.06
C ILE A 231 3.30 -12.75 28.60
N LYS A 232 2.47 -11.84 28.10
CA LYS A 232 2.05 -11.80 26.70
C LYS A 232 2.74 -10.65 25.99
N ILE A 233 3.55 -10.97 24.99
CA ILE A 233 4.28 -10.03 24.15
C ILE A 233 3.61 -9.99 22.79
N ARG A 234 3.21 -8.79 22.34
CA ARG A 234 2.64 -8.56 21.02
C ARG A 234 3.52 -7.60 20.23
N LEU A 235 3.96 -8.05 19.07
CA LEU A 235 4.80 -7.28 18.15
C LEU A 235 3.98 -6.65 17.01
N GLY A 236 4.28 -5.39 16.71
CA GLY A 236 3.83 -4.70 15.52
C GLY A 236 4.36 -5.34 14.22
N ARG A 237 3.82 -4.92 13.06
CA ARG A 237 4.16 -5.54 11.77
C ARG A 237 5.62 -5.31 11.32
N SER A 238 6.23 -4.17 11.61
CA SER A 238 7.65 -3.95 11.27
C SER A 238 8.56 -4.74 12.21
N MET A 239 8.24 -4.78 13.50
CA MET A 239 9.01 -5.54 14.50
C MET A 239 8.98 -7.06 14.25
N ARG A 240 7.94 -7.58 13.60
CA ARG A 240 7.90 -9.00 13.17
C ARG A 240 8.79 -9.31 11.98
N LYS A 241 9.12 -8.31 11.16
CA LYS A 241 10.00 -8.48 9.99
C LYS A 241 11.47 -8.35 10.37
N SER A 242 11.76 -7.65 11.46
CA SER A 242 13.09 -7.62 12.03
C SER A 242 13.29 -8.85 12.92
N ASN A 243 14.53 -9.32 13.05
CA ASN A 243 14.90 -10.48 13.87
C ASN A 243 14.86 -10.12 15.36
N SER A 244 13.68 -9.81 15.90
CA SER A 244 13.52 -9.50 17.31
C SER A 244 13.69 -10.75 18.18
N THR A 245 14.50 -10.64 19.24
CA THR A 245 14.80 -11.72 20.21
C THR A 245 14.36 -11.33 21.63
N ILE A 246 14.17 -12.32 22.51
CA ILE A 246 13.90 -12.07 23.93
C ILE A 246 15.13 -12.50 24.71
N ARG A 247 15.68 -11.58 25.49
CA ARG A 247 16.69 -11.87 26.49
C ARG A 247 16.03 -12.00 27.86
N ILE A 248 16.19 -13.16 28.46
CA ILE A 248 15.72 -13.47 29.80
C ILE A 248 16.94 -13.48 30.73
N SER A 249 16.91 -12.63 31.76
CA SER A 249 17.91 -12.60 32.82
C SER A 249 17.26 -12.98 34.14
N ILE A 250 17.70 -14.06 34.77
CA ILE A 250 17.19 -14.54 36.05
C ILE A 250 18.20 -14.17 37.14
N SER A 251 17.78 -13.45 38.18
CA SER A 251 18.61 -13.24 39.37
C SER A 251 18.17 -14.23 40.45
N GLN A 252 18.90 -15.32 40.61
CA GLN A 252 18.67 -16.27 41.71
C GLN A 252 18.92 -15.60 43.06
N ASN A 253 18.03 -15.85 44.02
CA ASN A 253 18.21 -15.39 45.41
C ASN A 253 19.49 -16.00 45.99
N ARG A 254 20.20 -15.18 46.79
CA ARG A 254 21.58 -15.35 47.28
C ARG A 254 21.91 -16.62 48.09
N GLN A 255 21.00 -17.58 48.27
CA GLN A 255 21.19 -18.68 49.23
C GLN A 255 21.73 -20.00 48.65
N VAL A 256 22.02 -20.09 47.36
CA VAL A 256 22.75 -21.25 46.79
C VAL A 256 24.03 -20.76 46.12
N LYS A 257 25.17 -21.32 46.56
CA LYS A 257 26.53 -20.98 46.12
C LYS A 257 26.66 -21.10 44.58
N LYS A 258 27.40 -20.14 44.01
CA LYS A 258 27.67 -19.84 42.58
C LYS A 258 26.59 -19.00 41.89
N LYS A 259 26.81 -17.68 41.88
CA LYS A 259 26.16 -16.73 40.96
C LYS A 259 26.42 -17.16 39.51
N GLN A 260 25.54 -17.95 38.93
CA GLN A 260 25.43 -18.09 37.47
C GLN A 260 24.24 -17.26 37.03
N ASN A 261 24.50 -16.09 36.44
CA ASN A 261 23.49 -15.38 35.67
C ASN A 261 23.18 -16.23 34.44
N THR A 262 22.12 -17.04 34.48
CA THR A 262 21.64 -17.77 33.30
C THR A 262 20.95 -16.78 32.37
N LYS A 263 21.65 -16.41 31.29
CA LYS A 263 21.08 -15.66 30.17
C LYS A 263 20.47 -16.67 29.21
N LYS A 264 19.15 -16.66 29.06
CA LYS A 264 18.45 -17.45 28.04
C LYS A 264 17.97 -16.50 26.95
N GLU A 265 18.45 -16.71 25.73
CA GLU A 265 18.04 -15.95 24.56
C GLU A 265 17.09 -16.78 23.70
N LEU A 266 15.87 -16.27 23.48
CA LEU A 266 14.92 -16.85 22.54
C LEU A 266 15.09 -16.15 21.19
N LYS A 267 15.64 -16.89 20.22
CA LYS A 267 16.10 -16.37 18.92
C LYS A 267 15.00 -15.83 18.00
N VAL A 268 13.71 -16.15 18.21
CA VAL A 268 12.61 -15.66 17.34
C VAL A 268 11.32 -15.41 18.12
N ILE A 269 10.81 -14.18 18.08
CA ILE A 269 9.52 -13.80 18.66
C ILE A 269 8.42 -13.83 17.58
N ARG A 270 7.37 -14.62 17.79
CA ARG A 270 6.17 -14.62 16.94
C ARG A 270 5.24 -13.45 17.30
N LYS A 271 4.25 -13.16 16.45
CA LYS A 271 3.28 -12.05 16.63
C LYS A 271 2.71 -11.95 18.04
N ASN A 272 2.38 -13.10 18.63
CA ASN A 272 1.89 -13.26 19.98
C ASN A 272 2.77 -14.30 20.67
N THR A 273 3.79 -13.86 21.40
CA THR A 273 4.60 -14.76 22.22
C THR A 273 4.07 -14.73 23.64
N VAL A 274 3.93 -15.90 24.25
CA VAL A 274 3.51 -16.06 25.64
C VAL A 274 4.64 -16.77 26.39
N ILE A 275 5.05 -16.19 27.51
CA ILE A 275 6.06 -16.74 28.41
C ILE A 275 5.42 -16.95 29.77
N TYR A 276 5.71 -18.07 30.41
CA TYR A 276 5.33 -18.37 31.78
C TYR A 276 6.60 -18.37 32.65
N ILE A 277 6.54 -17.66 33.78
CA ILE A 277 7.64 -17.55 34.75
C ILE A 277 7.09 -17.93 36.12
N GLN A 278 7.83 -18.70 36.90
CA GLN A 278 7.39 -19.02 38.27
C GLN A 278 7.42 -17.76 39.15
N LYS A 279 6.44 -17.58 40.03
CA LYS A 279 6.34 -16.38 40.88
C LYS A 279 7.58 -16.13 41.75
N GLU A 280 8.28 -17.19 42.15
CA GLU A 280 9.43 -17.12 43.04
C GLU A 280 10.71 -16.64 42.33
N GLU A 281 10.71 -16.59 40.99
CA GLU A 281 11.84 -16.15 40.20
C GLU A 281 11.85 -14.63 40.00
N LYS A 282 12.95 -13.99 40.38
CA LYS A 282 13.23 -12.59 39.99
C LYS A 282 13.77 -12.59 38.57
N VAL A 283 12.94 -12.17 37.62
CA VAL A 283 13.25 -12.22 36.18
C VAL A 283 13.14 -10.85 35.54
N VAL A 284 14.14 -10.51 34.73
CA VAL A 284 14.11 -9.38 33.81
C VAL A 284 13.97 -9.92 32.39
N LEU A 285 12.88 -9.57 31.73
CA LEU A 285 12.68 -9.84 30.31
C LEU A 285 12.93 -8.56 29.51
N GLU A 286 13.84 -8.65 28.53
CA GLU A 286 14.12 -7.62 27.56
C GLU A 286 13.75 -8.13 26.17
N VAL A 287 12.93 -7.37 25.45
CA VAL A 287 12.65 -7.57 24.04
C VAL A 287 13.66 -6.73 23.27
N LEU A 288 14.42 -7.38 22.40
CA LEU A 288 15.48 -6.77 21.61
C LEU A 288 15.06 -6.71 20.15
N ASN A 289 15.46 -5.65 19.46
CA ASN A 289 15.52 -5.62 18.01
C ASN A 289 16.97 -5.45 17.60
N GLN A 290 17.57 -6.48 17.00
CA GLN A 290 19.02 -6.56 16.88
C GLN A 290 19.62 -6.46 18.29
N ASP A 291 20.21 -5.32 18.67
CA ASP A 291 20.81 -5.11 19.99
C ASP A 291 20.12 -4.03 20.83
N GLU A 292 19.11 -3.34 20.29
CA GLU A 292 18.40 -2.28 21.01
C GLU A 292 17.25 -2.84 21.86
N VAL A 293 17.18 -2.43 23.13
CA VAL A 293 16.08 -2.77 24.04
C VAL A 293 14.85 -1.95 23.69
N ILE A 294 13.88 -2.61 23.06
CA ILE A 294 12.61 -2.01 22.62
C ILE A 294 11.45 -2.26 23.60
N GLY A 295 11.67 -3.09 24.61
CA GLY A 295 10.70 -3.36 25.66
C GLY A 295 11.35 -4.09 26.82
N LYS A 296 10.94 -3.75 28.05
CA LYS A 296 11.50 -4.35 29.26
C LYS A 296 10.42 -4.54 30.30
N ILE A 297 10.44 -5.68 30.98
CA ILE A 297 9.58 -5.93 32.13
C ILE A 297 10.38 -6.64 33.22
N ARG A 298 10.14 -6.24 34.47
CA ARG A 298 10.68 -6.89 35.65
C ARG A 298 9.56 -7.65 36.35
N ILE A 299 9.83 -8.90 36.71
CA ILE A 299 9.02 -9.70 37.60
C ILE A 299 9.81 -9.83 38.90
N SER A 300 9.15 -9.39 39.97
CA SER A 300 9.59 -9.47 41.36
C SER A 300 8.58 -10.27 42.15
#